data_AF-A0A7C1AJY8-F1
#
_entry.id   AF-A0A7C1AJY8-F1
#
_cell.length_a   1.000
_cell.length_b   1.000
_cell.length_c   1.000
_cell.angle_alpha   90.00
_cell.angle_beta   90.00
_cell.angle_gamma   90.00
#
_symmetry.space_group_name_H-M   'P 1'
#
loop_
_entity.id
_entity.type
_entity.pdbx_description
1 polymer ?
#
loop_
_entity_poly.entity_id
_entity_poly.type
_entity_poly.pdbx_seq_one_letter_code
_entity_poly.pdbx_strand_id
1 'polypeptide(L)'
;MDTLHMEKQKHEVIIFANTFRIEGDIHILEGERITDFLCSLERKQFIPVTNASIFNHDDGEHFLSMQYLSLNKDEITFLVPKKQVMKS
;
A
#
# COMPACT_ATOMS: atom_id res chain seq x y z
N MET A 1 29.14 -12.03 11.47
CA MET A 1 28.20 -11.12 10.79
C MET A 1 26.83 -11.50 11.29
N ASP A 2 26.31 -10.76 12.27
CA ASP A 2 24.94 -10.97 12.74
C ASP A 2 23.98 -10.52 11.64
N THR A 3 23.15 -11.44 11.16
CA THR A 3 22.06 -11.12 10.25
C THR A 3 21.05 -10.28 11.02
N LEU A 4 21.07 -8.97 10.79
CA LEU A 4 20.09 -8.02 11.33
C LEU A 4 18.69 -8.50 10.88
N HIS A 5 17.95 -9.18 11.76
CA HIS A 5 16.56 -9.52 11.51
C HIS A 5 15.75 -8.24 11.66
N MET A 6 15.47 -7.60 10.54
CA MET A 6 14.56 -6.46 10.51
C MET A 6 13.14 -6.99 10.38
N GLU A 7 12.42 -6.97 11.50
CA GLU A 7 11.01 -7.32 11.53
C GLU A 7 10.20 -6.39 10.62
N LYS A 8 9.21 -6.96 9.94
CA LYS A 8 8.27 -6.21 9.10
C LYS A 8 6.94 -6.12 9.80
N GLN A 9 6.36 -4.93 9.77
CA GLN A 9 5.01 -4.68 10.28
C GLN A 9 4.02 -4.52 9.12
N LYS A 10 2.87 -5.18 9.27
CA LYS A 10 1.76 -5.13 8.32
C LYS A 10 0.89 -3.89 8.57
N HIS A 11 0.60 -3.14 7.51
CA HIS A 11 -0.36 -2.04 7.53
C HIS A 11 -1.46 -2.28 6.52
N GLU A 12 -2.70 -2.34 7.00
CA GLU A 12 -3.88 -2.28 6.14
C GLU A 12 -4.06 -0.84 5.64
N VAL A 13 -4.14 -0.70 4.32
CA VAL A 13 -4.16 0.59 3.65
C VAL A 13 -5.26 0.66 2.61
N ILE A 14 -5.75 1.87 2.39
CA ILE A 14 -6.56 2.23 1.23
C ILE A 14 -5.71 3.16 0.37
N ILE A 15 -5.46 2.76 -0.86
CA ILE A 15 -4.61 3.47 -1.82
C ILE A 15 -5.49 3.95 -2.96
N PHE A 16 -5.38 5.23 -3.30
CA PHE A 16 -6.03 5.81 -4.46
C PHE A 16 -4.97 6.08 -5.52
N ALA A 17 -5.11 5.39 -6.66
CA ALA A 17 -4.17 5.46 -7.77
C ALA A 17 -4.96 5.58 -9.08
N ASN A 18 -4.83 6.74 -9.74
CA ASN A 18 -5.61 7.09 -10.93
C ASN A 18 -7.13 6.82 -10.73
N THR A 19 -7.74 5.95 -11.55
CA THR A 19 -9.17 5.58 -11.51
C THR A 19 -9.48 4.42 -10.56
N PHE A 20 -8.51 3.98 -9.76
CA PHE A 20 -8.67 2.82 -8.88
C PHE A 20 -8.54 3.18 -7.40
N ARG A 21 -9.39 2.53 -6.61
CA ARG A 21 -9.25 2.42 -5.16
C ARG A 21 -8.81 1.00 -4.84
N ILE A 22 -7.67 0.88 -4.16
CA ILE A 22 -7.07 -0.40 -3.81
C ILE A 22 -7.11 -0.53 -2.28
N GLU A 23 -7.77 -1.56 -1.77
CA GLU A 23 -7.66 -1.96 -0.37
C GLU A 23 -6.71 -3.15 -0.27
N GLY A 24 -5.71 -3.09 0.62
CA GLY A 24 -4.76 -4.19 0.79
C GLY A 24 -3.78 -3.97 1.94
N ASP A 25 -2.75 -4.81 1.99
CA ASP A 25 -1.71 -4.77 3.01
C ASP A 25 -0.37 -4.33 2.42
N ILE A 26 0.32 -3.40 3.07
CA ILE A 26 1.75 -3.13 2.83
C ILE A 26 2.58 -3.61 4.01
N HIS A 27 3.81 -4.05 3.72
CA HIS A 27 4.76 -4.53 4.71
C HIS A 27 5.98 -3.63 4.72
N ILE A 28 6.13 -2.84 5.77
CA ILE A 28 7.23 -1.91 5.95
C ILE A 28 8.06 -2.32 7.16
N LEU A 29 9.28 -1.79 7.28
CA LEU A 29 10.14 -2.13 8.41
C LEU A 29 9.54 -1.64 9.73
N GLU A 30 9.76 -2.37 10.82
CA GLU A 30 9.35 -1.91 12.14
C GLU A 30 9.97 -0.53 12.46
N GLY A 31 9.16 0.40 12.94
CA GLY A 31 9.56 1.79 13.20
C GLY A 31 9.66 2.69 11.97
N GLU A 32 9.58 2.15 10.74
CA GLU A 32 9.54 2.93 9.52
C GLU A 32 8.18 3.64 9.35
N ARG A 33 8.19 4.90 8.89
CA ARG A 33 6.97 5.62 8.53
C ARG A 33 6.56 5.27 7.10
N ILE A 34 5.26 5.15 6.84
CA ILE A 34 4.75 4.87 5.48
C ILE A 34 5.24 5.91 4.45
N THR A 35 5.36 7.18 4.84
CA THR A 35 5.88 8.22 3.94
C THR A 35 7.34 7.98 3.56
N ASP A 36 8.18 7.60 4.52
CA ASP A 36 9.59 7.24 4.27
C ASP A 36 9.65 5.94 3.44
N PHE A 37 8.69 5.03 3.65
CA PHE A 37 8.50 3.86 2.81
C PHE A 37 8.33 4.23 1.33
N LEU A 38 7.38 5.11 1.02
CA LEU A 38 7.01 5.51 -0.34
C LEU A 38 8.03 6.44 -1.01
N CYS A 39 8.64 7.36 -0.26
CA CYS A 39 9.53 8.39 -0.79
C CYS A 39 11.00 7.94 -0.93
N SER A 40 11.36 6.75 -0.44
CA SER A 40 12.74 6.26 -0.54
C SER A 40 13.20 6.12 -1.99
N LEU A 41 14.29 6.81 -2.34
CA LEU A 41 14.94 6.75 -3.65
C LEU A 41 15.63 5.40 -3.90
N GLU A 42 16.02 4.71 -2.81
CA GLU A 42 16.67 3.39 -2.86
C GLU A 42 15.67 2.26 -3.18
N ARG A 43 14.35 2.53 -3.02
CA ARG A 43 13.32 1.54 -3.34
C ARG A 43 12.91 1.60 -4.80
N LYS A 44 12.67 0.41 -5.37
CA LYS A 44 12.14 0.25 -6.72
C LYS A 44 10.84 1.04 -6.86
N GLN A 45 10.60 1.53 -8.07
CA GLN A 45 9.38 2.27 -8.43
C GLN A 45 8.09 1.51 -8.09
N PHE A 46 8.14 0.18 -8.10
CA PHE A 46 7.02 -0.66 -7.70
C PHE A 46 7.12 -1.11 -6.24
N ILE A 47 6.02 -0.94 -5.50
CA ILE A 47 5.85 -1.43 -4.13
C ILE A 47 4.95 -2.66 -4.10
N PRO A 48 5.21 -3.63 -3.21
CA PRO A 48 4.34 -4.79 -3.02
C PRO A 48 3.12 -4.42 -2.17
N VAL A 49 1.94 -4.76 -2.66
CA VAL A 49 0.68 -4.76 -1.91
C VAL A 49 0.14 -6.19 -1.91
N THR A 50 -0.18 -6.74 -0.75
CA THR A 50 -0.72 -8.10 -0.61
C THR A 50 -2.19 -8.09 -0.24
N ASN A 51 -2.90 -9.20 -0.50
CA ASN A 51 -4.34 -9.33 -0.23
C ASN A 51 -5.16 -8.15 -0.81
N ALA A 52 -4.83 -7.74 -2.03
CA ALA A 52 -5.38 -6.55 -2.64
C ALA A 52 -6.77 -6.82 -3.22
N SER A 53 -7.70 -5.90 -2.98
CA SER A 53 -8.99 -5.77 -3.68
C SER A 53 -9.02 -4.43 -4.38
N ILE A 54 -9.22 -4.46 -5.70
CA ILE A 54 -9.25 -3.28 -6.55
C ILE A 54 -10.71 -2.96 -6.86
N PHE A 55 -11.05 -1.69 -6.72
CA PHE A 55 -12.35 -1.13 -7.05
C PHE A 55 -12.17 -0.01 -8.06
N ASN A 56 -13.09 0.10 -9.01
CA ASN A 56 -13.22 1.32 -9.81
C ASN A 56 -13.59 2.47 -8.87
N HIS A 57 -12.93 3.61 -9.04
CA HIS A 57 -13.17 4.79 -8.21
C HIS A 57 -14.54 5.41 -8.50
N ASP A 58 -14.97 5.40 -9.76
CA ASP A 58 -16.13 6.15 -10.24
C ASP A 58 -17.47 5.56 -9.75
N ASP A 59 -17.62 4.24 -9.80
CA ASP A 59 -18.84 3.52 -9.44
C ASP A 59 -18.70 2.66 -8.18
N GLY A 60 -17.47 2.49 -7.66
CA GLY A 60 -17.17 1.63 -6.52
C GLY A 60 -17.24 0.13 -6.85
N GLU A 61 -17.39 -0.24 -8.12
CA GLU A 61 -17.49 -1.64 -8.55
C GLU A 61 -16.20 -2.38 -8.22
N HIS A 62 -16.32 -3.58 -7.66
CA HIS A 62 -15.18 -4.46 -7.47
C HIS A 62 -14.67 -4.94 -8.83
N PHE A 63 -13.43 -4.60 -9.13
CA PHE A 63 -12.81 -4.92 -10.42
C PHE A 63 -12.12 -6.29 -10.37
N LEU A 64 -11.22 -6.50 -9.40
CA LEU A 64 -10.56 -7.79 -9.17
C LEU A 64 -9.86 -7.87 -7.80
N SER A 65 -9.53 -9.08 -7.37
CA SER A 65 -8.72 -9.35 -6.17
C SER A 65 -7.50 -10.20 -6.49
N MET A 66 -6.41 -10.00 -5.75
CA MET A 66 -5.17 -10.75 -5.91
C MET A 66 -4.34 -10.82 -4.62
N GLN A 67 -3.55 -11.89 -4.48
CA GLN A 67 -2.68 -12.06 -3.31
C GLN A 67 -1.44 -11.16 -3.35
N TYR A 68 -1.02 -10.73 -4.53
CA TYR A 68 0.14 -9.88 -4.73
C TYR A 68 -0.12 -8.91 -5.89
N LEU A 69 0.00 -7.61 -5.61
CA LEU A 69 -0.03 -6.51 -6.56
C LEU A 69 1.30 -5.78 -6.50
N SER A 70 1.93 -5.62 -7.67
CA SER A 70 3.07 -4.73 -7.85
C SER A 70 2.54 -3.37 -8.27
N LEU A 71 2.47 -2.43 -7.32
CA LEU A 71 1.89 -1.10 -7.53
C LEU A 71 2.98 -0.07 -7.85
N ASN A 72 2.86 0.67 -8.96
CA ASN A 72 3.73 1.82 -9.22
C ASN A 72 3.43 2.91 -8.18
N LYS A 73 4.42 3.25 -7.35
CA LYS A 73 4.25 4.23 -6.28
C LYS A 73 4.10 5.66 -6.78
N ASP A 74 4.53 5.94 -8.01
CA ASP A 74 4.44 7.27 -8.63
C ASP A 74 3.03 7.56 -9.16
N GLU A 75 2.18 6.52 -9.28
CA GLU A 75 0.76 6.65 -9.65
C GLU A 75 -0.16 6.79 -8.43
N ILE A 76 0.40 6.82 -7.21
CA ILE A 76 -0.37 6.97 -5.99
C ILE A 76 -0.71 8.45 -5.80
N THR A 77 -2.01 8.78 -5.86
CA THR A 77 -2.50 10.13 -5.53
C THR A 77 -2.48 10.35 -4.02
N PHE A 78 -2.98 9.38 -3.25
CA PHE A 78 -2.87 9.37 -1.79
C PHE A 78 -3.09 7.95 -1.23
N LEU A 79 -2.60 7.73 -0.01
CA LEU A 79 -2.74 6.50 0.74
C LEU A 79 -3.11 6.83 2.19
N VAL A 80 -4.07 6.09 2.74
CA VAL A 80 -4.46 6.20 4.15
C VAL A 80 -4.38 4.85 4.85
N PRO A 81 -3.80 4.77 6.07
CA PRO A 81 -3.95 3.60 6.90
C PRO A 81 -5.43 3.39 7.24
N LYS A 82 -5.96 2.18 7.02
CA LYS A 82 -7.38 1.88 7.22
C LYS A 82 -7.85 2.16 8.66
N LYS A 83 -6.96 1.94 9.64
CA LYS A 83 -7.21 2.24 11.07
C LYS A 83 -7.43 3.72 11.37
N GLN A 84 -7.01 4.63 10.49
CA GLN A 84 -7.12 6.09 10.68
C GLN A 84 -8.32 6.68 9.95
N VAL A 85 -9.08 5.88 9.19
CA VAL A 85 -10.26 6.36 8.47
C VAL A 85 -11.38 6.64 9.48
N MET A 86 -11.80 7.89 9.55
CA MET A 86 -12.95 8.32 10.35
C MET A 86 -14.19 8.38 9.44
N LYS A 87 -15.30 7.80 9.90
CA LYS A 87 -16.60 7.98 9.21
C LYS A 87 -17.10 9.39 9.54
N SER A 88 -17.41 10.16 8.49
CA SER A 88 -18.12 11.44 8.58
C SER A 88 -19.59 11.24 8.93
#